data_AF-A0A926HNU8-F1
#
_entry.id   AF-A0A926HNU8-F1
#
_cell.length_a   1.000
_cell.length_b   1.000
_cell.length_c   1.000
_cell.angle_alpha   90.00
_cell.angle_beta   90.00
_cell.angle_gamma   90.00
#
_symmetry.space_group_name_H-M   'P 1'
#
loop_
_entity.id
_entity.type
_entity.pdbx_description
1 polymer ?
#
loop_
_entity_poly.entity_id
_entity_poly.type
_entity_poly.pdbx_seq_one_letter_code
_entity_poly.pdbx_strand_id
1 'polypeptide(L)'
;MSQTKYKMPEDVRRTVMGYIQGYPRRKMWYQQQREEILHQGSKRFEEYVMADGRGGRVYFPRSGSTGDNTASRANRLIQLEQHPNVCIMRAIEEAQEDAGADIPSEEERRRVRQAVLDSCVLGRNFTFEYSALPLGKTNFYERRRRFIWIVAKKLRLI
;
A
#
# COMPACT_ATOMS: atom_id res chain seq x y z
N MET A 1 -3.57 -15.55 30.06
CA MET A 1 -4.28 -16.19 28.94
C MET A 1 -3.36 -16.27 27.72
N SER A 2 -3.24 -17.47 27.16
CA SER A 2 -2.35 -17.95 26.07
C SER A 2 -1.57 -16.90 25.25
N GLN A 3 -0.26 -16.77 25.51
CA GLN A 3 0.68 -16.10 24.60
C GLN A 3 0.94 -16.89 23.30
N THR A 4 0.38 -18.10 23.17
CA THR A 4 0.74 -19.10 22.15
C THR A 4 -0.03 -18.97 20.84
N LYS A 5 -1.21 -18.32 20.83
CA LYS A 5 -2.13 -18.32 19.69
C LYS A 5 -1.55 -17.73 18.39
N TYR A 6 -0.70 -16.71 18.50
CA TYR A 6 -0.08 -16.02 17.35
C TYR A 6 1.44 -16.17 17.35
N LYS A 7 1.94 -17.31 17.85
CA LYS A 7 3.37 -17.61 17.83
C LYS A 7 3.81 -17.95 16.41
N MET A 8 4.95 -17.43 16.00
CA MET A 8 5.61 -17.75 14.73
C MET A 8 7.13 -17.78 14.94
N PRO A 9 7.89 -18.45 14.05
CA PRO A 9 9.34 -18.41 14.06
C PRO A 9 9.88 -16.96 14.00
N GLU A 10 10.98 -16.67 14.70
CA GLU A 10 11.49 -15.28 14.84
C GLU A 10 12.05 -14.72 13.51
N ASP A 11 12.59 -15.58 12.65
CA ASP A 11 13.01 -15.28 11.29
C ASP A 11 11.83 -14.85 10.41
N VAL A 12 10.70 -15.57 10.48
CA VAL A 12 9.46 -15.19 9.79
C VAL A 12 8.94 -13.87 10.35
N ARG A 13 8.92 -13.73 11.68
CA ARG A 13 8.49 -12.49 12.33
C ARG A 13 9.30 -11.28 11.88
N ARG A 14 10.63 -11.42 11.81
CA ARG A 14 11.54 -10.37 11.36
C ARG A 14 11.30 -10.02 9.89
N THR A 15 11.11 -11.02 9.04
CA THR A 15 10.80 -10.85 7.62
C THR A 15 9.50 -10.07 7.42
N VAL A 16 8.43 -10.49 8.09
CA VAL A 16 7.12 -9.85 8.03
C VAL A 16 7.17 -8.42 8.57
N MET A 17 7.88 -8.19 9.68
CA MET A 17 8.09 -6.83 10.21
C MET A 17 8.80 -5.94 9.19
N GLY A 18 9.82 -6.44 8.50
CA GLY A 18 10.51 -5.69 7.44
C GLY A 18 9.58 -5.35 6.27
N TYR A 19 8.67 -6.27 5.90
CA TYR A 19 7.64 -5.98 4.89
C TYR A 19 6.65 -4.91 5.34
N ILE A 20 6.18 -4.97 6.59
CA ILE A 20 5.25 -3.99 7.16
C ILE A 20 5.92 -2.60 7.25
N GLN A 21 7.16 -2.53 7.73
CA GLN A 21 7.92 -1.28 7.79
C GLN A 21 8.18 -0.70 6.40
N GLY A 22 8.35 -1.56 5.38
CA GLY A 22 8.47 -1.16 3.99
C GLY A 22 7.15 -0.78 3.30
N TYR A 23 5.99 -0.92 3.95
CA TYR A 23 4.68 -0.66 3.35
C TYR A 23 4.53 0.74 2.76
N PRO A 24 4.89 1.85 3.44
CA PRO A 24 4.69 3.19 2.89
C PRO A 24 5.42 3.38 1.54
N ARG A 25 6.65 2.88 1.45
CA ARG A 25 7.45 2.90 0.21
C ARG A 25 6.81 2.07 -0.90
N ARG A 26 6.27 0.89 -0.58
CA ARG A 26 5.59 0.02 -1.57
C ARG A 26 4.30 0.65 -2.10
N LYS A 27 3.53 1.30 -1.23
CA LYS A 27 2.31 2.01 -1.60
C LYS A 27 2.59 3.17 -2.55
N MET A 28 3.58 4.00 -2.22
CA MET A 28 4.02 5.10 -3.09
C MET A 28 4.50 4.59 -4.46
N TRP A 29 5.32 3.54 -4.47
CA TRP A 29 5.79 2.91 -5.69
C TRP A 29 4.63 2.39 -6.55
N TYR A 30 3.66 1.68 -5.95
CA TYR A 30 2.49 1.16 -6.67
C TYR A 30 1.65 2.30 -7.26
N GLN A 31 1.39 3.36 -6.50
CA GLN A 31 0.69 4.54 -6.98
C GLN A 31 1.43 5.17 -8.16
N GLN A 32 2.73 5.41 -8.04
CA GLN A 32 3.54 5.96 -9.13
C GLN A 32 3.49 5.09 -10.39
N GLN A 33 3.65 3.78 -10.26
CA GLN A 33 3.59 2.85 -11.41
C GLN A 33 2.20 2.82 -12.05
N ARG A 34 1.14 2.84 -11.24
CA ARG A 34 -0.23 2.89 -11.73
C ARG A 34 -0.52 4.19 -12.47
N GLU A 35 -0.12 5.33 -11.91
CA GLU A 35 -0.23 6.64 -12.57
C GLU A 35 0.58 6.68 -13.86
N GLU A 36 1.79 6.13 -13.87
CA GLU A 36 2.62 6.04 -15.07
C GLU A 36 1.93 5.25 -16.17
N ILE A 37 1.36 4.08 -15.87
CA ILE A 37 0.63 3.25 -16.86
C ILE A 37 -0.61 3.96 -17.39
N LEU A 38 -1.36 4.65 -16.52
CA LEU A 38 -2.56 5.39 -16.90
C LEU A 38 -2.25 6.63 -17.76
N HIS A 39 -1.17 7.35 -17.43
CA HIS A 39 -0.82 8.63 -18.06
C HIS A 39 0.30 8.54 -19.10
N GLN A 40 0.86 7.35 -19.38
CA GLN A 40 1.77 7.09 -20.50
C GLN A 40 1.09 7.44 -21.82
N GLY A 41 1.23 8.69 -22.25
CA GLY A 41 0.64 9.23 -23.48
C GLY A 41 0.05 10.64 -23.38
N SER A 42 0.05 11.30 -22.21
CA SER A 42 -0.72 12.54 -22.00
C SER A 42 -0.04 13.87 -22.39
N LYS A 43 1.22 13.87 -22.86
CA LYS A 43 1.82 15.04 -23.52
C LYS A 43 2.39 14.66 -24.87
N ARG A 44 1.77 15.17 -25.93
CA ARG A 44 2.22 15.04 -27.33
C ARG A 44 2.41 16.39 -28.00
N PHE A 45 2.37 17.46 -27.21
CA PHE A 45 2.68 18.78 -27.69
C PHE A 45 3.75 19.42 -26.82
N GLU A 46 4.63 20.16 -27.46
CA GLU A 46 5.47 21.15 -26.81
C GLU A 46 4.82 22.53 -26.99
N GLU A 47 4.75 23.29 -25.90
CA GLU A 47 4.35 24.69 -25.93
C GLU A 47 5.60 25.53 -26.19
N TYR A 48 5.52 26.43 -27.17
CA TYR A 48 6.56 27.39 -27.46
C TYR A 48 5.97 28.79 -27.40
N VAL A 49 6.80 29.77 -27.04
CA VAL A 49 6.45 31.19 -27.03
C VAL A 49 7.40 31.90 -27.98
N MET A 50 6.84 32.60 -28.97
CA MET A 50 7.60 33.43 -29.90
C MET A 50 7.98 34.75 -29.24
N ALA A 51 8.99 35.42 -29.79
CA ALA A 51 9.52 36.68 -29.25
C ALA A 51 8.48 37.84 -29.24
N ASP A 52 7.39 37.72 -30.00
CA ASP A 52 6.27 38.67 -30.04
C ASP A 52 5.17 38.37 -28.99
N GLY A 53 5.42 37.42 -28.09
CA GLY A 53 4.50 37.02 -27.02
C GLY A 53 3.41 36.06 -27.45
N ARG A 54 3.34 35.64 -28.73
CA ARG A 54 2.38 34.64 -29.18
C ARG A 54 2.89 33.22 -28.90
N GLY A 55 2.08 32.46 -28.17
CA GLY A 55 2.34 31.05 -27.88
C GLY A 55 1.65 30.11 -28.87
N GLY A 56 2.26 28.96 -29.13
CA GLY A 56 1.70 27.90 -29.97
C GLY A 56 2.02 26.50 -29.43
N ARG A 57 1.38 25.48 -30.01
CA ARG A 57 1.60 24.07 -29.68
C ARG A 57 2.11 23.31 -30.90
N VAL A 58 3.27 22.67 -30.79
CA VAL A 58 3.78 21.74 -31.81
C VAL A 58 3.39 20.32 -31.42
N TYR A 59 2.59 19.65 -32.25
CA TYR A 59 2.19 18.26 -32.03
C TYR A 59 3.14 17.30 -32.72
N PHE A 60 3.65 16.29 -31.99
CA PHE A 60 4.53 15.28 -32.56
C PHE A 60 3.74 14.20 -33.33
N PRO A 61 4.27 13.71 -34.47
CA PRO A 61 3.62 12.66 -35.26
C PRO A 61 3.52 11.34 -34.48
N ARG A 62 2.46 10.56 -34.73
CA ARG A 62 2.30 9.20 -34.21
C ARG A 62 3.41 8.33 -34.80
N SER A 63 4.32 7.79 -33.98
CA SER A 63 5.11 6.63 -34.40
C SER A 63 4.15 5.45 -34.60
N GLY A 64 4.29 4.77 -35.75
CA GLY A 64 3.33 3.82 -36.29
C GLY A 64 3.26 2.48 -35.54
N SER A 65 2.74 2.49 -34.32
CA SER A 65 2.19 1.30 -33.69
C SER A 65 0.68 1.46 -33.57
N THR A 66 -0.06 0.86 -34.50
CA THR A 66 -1.51 0.59 -34.39
C THR A 66 -1.74 -0.54 -33.39
N GLY A 67 -1.10 -0.48 -32.23
CA GLY A 67 -1.41 -1.34 -31.09
C GLY A 67 -2.53 -0.68 -30.29
N ASP A 68 -3.54 -1.46 -29.92
CA ASP A 68 -4.61 -1.00 -29.03
C ASP A 68 -4.01 -0.59 -27.68
N ASN A 69 -3.72 0.71 -27.53
CA ASN A 69 -3.08 1.27 -26.34
C ASN A 69 -3.87 0.96 -25.07
N THR A 70 -5.18 0.78 -25.18
CA THR A 70 -6.05 0.42 -24.05
C THR A 70 -5.81 -1.03 -23.63
N ALA A 71 -5.81 -1.97 -24.57
CA ALA A 71 -5.51 -3.38 -24.29
C ALA A 71 -4.08 -3.56 -23.72
N SER A 72 -3.11 -2.81 -24.26
CA SER A 72 -1.73 -2.80 -23.75
C SER A 72 -1.65 -2.27 -22.31
N ARG A 73 -2.35 -1.17 -22.00
CA ARG A 73 -2.42 -0.63 -20.63
C ARG A 73 -3.11 -1.58 -19.65
N ALA A 74 -4.22 -2.20 -20.06
CA ALA A 74 -4.91 -3.19 -19.24
C ALA A 74 -3.99 -4.36 -18.89
N ASN A 75 -3.25 -4.89 -19.87
CA ASN A 75 -2.26 -5.96 -19.65
C ASN A 75 -1.15 -5.52 -18.69
N ARG A 76 -0.64 -4.28 -18.81
CA ARG A 76 0.37 -3.74 -17.89
C ARG A 76 -0.15 -3.57 -16.47
N LEU A 77 -1.40 -3.14 -16.30
CA LEU A 77 -2.03 -3.08 -14.97
C LEU A 77 -2.18 -4.48 -14.37
N ILE A 78 -2.60 -5.48 -15.16
CA ILE A 78 -2.68 -6.88 -14.70
C ILE A 78 -1.30 -7.39 -14.25
N GLN A 79 -0.24 -7.12 -15.02
CA GLN A 79 1.13 -7.47 -14.64
C GLN A 79 1.59 -6.74 -13.36
N LEU A 80 1.23 -5.46 -13.21
CA LEU A 80 1.54 -4.70 -12.00
C LEU A 80 0.88 -5.33 -10.76
N GLU A 81 -0.38 -5.77 -10.85
CA GLU A 81 -1.08 -6.42 -9.73
C GLU A 81 -0.45 -7.76 -9.33
N GLN A 82 0.22 -8.45 -10.26
CA GLN A 82 0.96 -9.70 -9.98
C GLN A 82 2.36 -9.45 -9.39
N HIS A 83 2.81 -8.19 -9.32
CA HIS A 83 4.14 -7.87 -8.84
C HIS A 83 4.30 -8.18 -7.33
N PRO A 84 5.43 -8.78 -6.87
CA PRO A 84 5.60 -9.17 -5.47
C PRO A 84 5.38 -8.03 -4.46
N ASN A 85 5.80 -6.81 -4.79
CA ASN A 85 5.56 -5.64 -3.94
C ASN A 85 4.07 -5.35 -3.75
N VAL A 86 3.24 -5.57 -4.77
CA VAL A 86 1.80 -5.37 -4.71
C VAL A 86 1.16 -6.49 -3.91
N CYS A 87 1.55 -7.76 -4.13
CA CYS A 87 1.07 -8.87 -3.30
C CYS A 87 1.35 -8.63 -1.80
N ILE A 88 2.55 -8.16 -1.46
CA ILE A 88 2.91 -7.78 -0.08
C ILE A 88 2.04 -6.63 0.43
N MET A 89 1.88 -5.58 -0.37
CA MET A 89 1.04 -4.43 -0.03
C MET A 89 -0.41 -4.86 0.25
N ARG A 90 -1.01 -5.66 -0.64
CA ARG A 90 -2.38 -6.17 -0.51
C ARG A 90 -2.55 -7.06 0.72
N ALA A 91 -1.59 -7.95 0.99
CA ALA A 91 -1.62 -8.79 2.18
C ALA A 91 -1.65 -7.96 3.47
N ILE A 92 -0.92 -6.83 3.49
CA ILE A 92 -0.92 -5.87 4.61
C ILE A 92 -2.26 -5.14 4.69
N GLU A 93 -2.78 -4.62 3.58
CA GLU A 93 -4.07 -3.92 3.52
C GLU A 93 -5.22 -4.81 4.00
N GLU A 94 -5.30 -6.05 3.52
CA GLU A 94 -6.31 -7.00 3.97
C GLU A 94 -6.17 -7.35 5.46
N ALA A 95 -4.94 -7.48 5.97
CA ALA A 95 -4.72 -7.71 7.39
C ALA A 95 -5.11 -6.48 8.24
N GLN A 96 -4.97 -5.26 7.71
CA GLN A 96 -5.49 -4.06 8.36
C GLN A 96 -7.01 -4.09 8.39
N GLU A 97 -7.68 -4.48 7.30
CA GLU A 97 -9.14 -4.62 7.25
C GLU A 97 -9.64 -5.55 8.37
N ASP A 98 -9.01 -6.72 8.52
CA ASP A 98 -9.29 -7.70 9.58
C ASP A 98 -9.04 -7.13 10.98
N ALA A 99 -8.02 -6.27 11.12
CA ALA A 99 -7.69 -5.61 12.39
C ALA A 99 -8.68 -4.52 12.79
N GLY A 100 -9.76 -4.26 12.03
CA GLY A 100 -10.84 -3.34 12.42
C GLY A 100 -12.24 -3.93 12.33
N ALA A 101 -12.38 -5.18 11.86
CA ALA A 101 -13.65 -5.72 11.37
C ALA A 101 -14.80 -5.73 12.40
N ASP A 102 -14.50 -5.89 13.68
CA ASP A 102 -15.44 -5.93 14.79
C ASP A 102 -15.78 -4.54 15.37
N ILE A 103 -15.13 -3.48 14.91
CA ILE A 103 -15.39 -2.11 15.38
C ILE A 103 -16.59 -1.56 14.60
N PRO A 104 -17.70 -1.16 15.25
CA PRO A 104 -18.91 -0.71 14.56
C PRO A 104 -18.73 0.63 13.84
N SER A 105 -18.12 1.61 14.51
CA SER A 105 -17.91 2.95 13.96
C SER A 105 -16.78 2.94 12.92
N GLU A 106 -17.05 3.46 11.72
CA GLU A 106 -16.06 3.52 10.64
C GLU A 106 -14.88 4.43 11.00
N GLU A 107 -15.12 5.54 11.70
CA GLU A 107 -14.05 6.45 12.14
C GLU A 107 -13.12 5.77 13.15
N GLU A 108 -13.68 5.06 14.12
CA GLU A 108 -12.93 4.27 15.10
C GLU A 108 -12.19 3.11 14.44
N ARG A 109 -12.87 2.42 13.52
CA ARG A 109 -12.30 1.34 12.72
C ARG A 109 -11.06 1.83 11.99
N ARG A 110 -11.17 2.94 11.24
CA ARG A 110 -10.04 3.55 10.52
C ARG A 110 -8.90 3.93 11.47
N ARG A 111 -9.19 4.53 12.62
CA ARG A 111 -8.18 4.88 13.64
C ARG A 111 -7.43 3.65 14.14
N VAL A 112 -8.13 2.56 14.45
CA VAL A 112 -7.50 1.32 14.92
C VAL A 112 -6.66 0.66 13.84
N ARG A 113 -7.15 0.58 12.61
CA ARG A 113 -6.39 0.04 11.46
C ARG A 113 -5.08 0.79 11.24
N GLN A 114 -5.13 2.12 11.34
CA GLN A 114 -3.96 2.96 11.19
C GLN A 114 -2.99 2.78 12.38
N ALA A 115 -3.50 2.83 13.61
CA ALA A 115 -2.67 2.68 14.80
C ALA A 115 -1.97 1.31 14.88
N VAL A 116 -2.61 0.22 14.43
CA VAL A 116 -1.98 -1.10 14.36
C VAL A 116 -0.78 -1.08 13.40
N LEU A 117 -0.92 -0.46 12.22
CA LEU A 117 0.17 -0.30 11.26
C LEU A 117 1.27 0.59 11.83
N ASP A 118 0.93 1.75 12.38
CA ASP A 118 1.88 2.71 12.95
C ASP A 118 2.68 2.09 14.10
N SER A 119 2.06 1.24 14.92
CA SER A 119 2.77 0.50 15.97
C SER A 119 3.84 -0.46 15.46
N CYS A 120 3.75 -0.87 14.20
CA CYS A 120 4.74 -1.71 13.56
C CYS A 120 5.81 -0.86 12.85
N VAL A 121 5.40 0.23 12.20
CA VAL A 121 6.29 1.16 11.47
C VAL A 121 7.16 1.96 12.44
N LEU A 122 6.56 2.63 13.42
CA LEU A 122 7.26 3.45 14.42
C LEU A 122 7.95 2.60 15.49
N GLY A 123 7.50 1.36 15.68
CA GLY A 123 8.10 0.41 16.60
C GLY A 123 8.11 0.93 18.04
N ARG A 124 9.30 1.24 18.57
CA ARG A 124 9.48 1.76 19.94
C ARG A 124 8.98 3.20 20.13
N ASN A 125 8.86 3.96 19.05
CA ASN A 125 8.41 5.35 19.09
C ASN A 125 6.87 5.48 19.07
N PHE A 126 6.15 4.35 18.97
CA PHE A 126 4.70 4.35 19.02
C PHE A 126 4.20 4.41 20.46
N THR A 127 3.44 5.45 20.78
CA THR A 127 2.78 5.62 22.08
C THR A 127 1.29 5.34 21.94
N PHE A 128 0.82 4.26 22.56
CA PHE A 128 -0.58 3.85 22.52
C PHE A 128 -1.52 4.92 23.07
N GLU A 129 -1.13 5.56 24.16
CA GLU A 129 -1.91 6.55 24.89
C GLU A 129 -2.23 7.78 24.02
N TYR A 130 -1.35 8.14 23.09
CA TYR A 130 -1.58 9.24 22.14
C TYR A 130 -2.51 8.88 20.98
N SER A 131 -2.83 7.59 20.82
CA SER A 131 -3.68 7.12 19.72
C SER A 131 -5.18 7.26 20.01
N ALA A 132 -5.56 7.55 21.26
CA ALA A 132 -6.95 7.76 21.72
C ALA A 132 -7.95 6.72 21.15
N LEU A 133 -7.59 5.44 21.23
CA LEU A 133 -8.36 4.35 20.63
C LEU A 133 -9.47 3.85 21.58
N PRO A 134 -10.60 3.36 21.04
CA PRO A 134 -11.71 2.82 21.85
C PRO A 134 -11.44 1.42 22.40
N LEU A 135 -10.17 1.07 22.65
CA LEU A 135 -9.73 -0.26 23.06
C LEU A 135 -8.86 -0.15 24.32
N GLY A 136 -8.83 -1.20 25.13
CA GLY A 136 -7.78 -1.37 26.12
C GLY A 136 -6.43 -1.71 25.47
N LYS A 137 -5.33 -1.31 26.12
CA LYS A 137 -3.95 -1.57 25.69
C LYS A 137 -3.67 -3.05 25.41
N THR A 138 -4.18 -3.94 26.27
CA THR A 138 -4.04 -5.40 26.09
C THR A 138 -4.68 -5.88 24.79
N ASN A 139 -5.91 -5.45 24.52
CA ASN A 139 -6.64 -5.82 23.30
C ASN A 139 -5.93 -5.30 22.05
N PHE A 140 -5.37 -4.08 22.13
CA PHE A 140 -4.58 -3.52 21.05
C PHE A 140 -3.33 -4.36 20.72
N TYR A 141 -2.52 -4.74 21.72
CA TYR A 141 -1.32 -5.54 21.44
C TYR A 141 -1.62 -6.98 21.05
N GLU A 142 -2.75 -7.56 21.48
CA GLU A 142 -3.23 -8.82 20.92
C GLU A 142 -3.60 -8.66 19.44
N ARG A 143 -4.31 -7.60 19.08
CA ARG A 143 -4.69 -7.28 17.70
C ARG A 143 -3.46 -7.03 16.83
N ARG A 144 -2.43 -6.35 17.35
CA ARG A 144 -1.13 -6.19 16.67
C ARG A 144 -0.45 -7.54 16.41
N ARG A 145 -0.43 -8.44 17.39
CA ARG A 145 0.14 -9.79 17.20
C ARG A 145 -0.64 -10.58 16.15
N ARG A 146 -1.98 -10.52 16.20
CA ARG A 146 -2.86 -11.12 15.20
C ARG A 146 -2.61 -10.55 13.80
N PHE A 147 -2.46 -9.23 13.68
CA PHE A 147 -2.16 -8.54 12.43
C PHE A 147 -0.89 -9.08 11.78
N ILE A 148 0.23 -9.11 12.51
CA ILE A 148 1.51 -9.65 12.01
C ILE A 148 1.36 -11.12 11.56
N TRP A 149 0.60 -11.91 12.32
CA TRP A 149 0.32 -13.31 11.99
C TRP A 149 -0.53 -13.48 10.73
N ILE A 150 -1.55 -12.65 10.54
CA ILE A 150 -2.38 -12.67 9.33
C ILE A 150 -1.55 -12.31 8.10
N VAL A 151 -0.67 -11.30 8.20
CA VAL A 151 0.25 -10.95 7.10
C VAL A 151 1.15 -12.15 6.75
N ALA A 152 1.75 -12.79 7.75
CA ALA A 152 2.59 -13.98 7.54
C ALA A 152 1.83 -15.10 6.82
N LYS A 153 0.60 -15.39 7.26
CA LYS A 153 -0.27 -16.41 6.67
C LYS A 153 -0.67 -16.07 5.22
N LYS A 154 -1.03 -14.81 4.95
CA LYS A 154 -1.39 -14.35 3.60
C LYS A 154 -0.20 -14.44 2.63
N LEU A 155 1.01 -14.23 3.14
CA LEU A 155 2.25 -14.39 2.38
C LEU A 155 2.76 -15.84 2.33
N ARG A 156 2.03 -16.80 2.93
CA ARG A 156 2.38 -18.23 2.98
C ARG A 156 3.76 -18.49 3.59
N LEU A 157 4.12 -17.70 4.60
CA LEU A 157 5.35 -17.89 5.38
C LEU A 157 5.12 -18.81 6.59
N ILE A 158 3.86 -19.10 6.91
CA ILE A 158 3.37 -20.03 7.96
C ILE A 158 2.06 -20.68 7.51
#